data_AF-A0A101VFS6-F1
#
_entry.id   AF-A0A101VFS6-F1
#
_cell.length_a   1.000
_cell.length_b   1.000
_cell.length_c   1.000
_cell.angle_alpha   90.00
_cell.angle_beta   90.00
_cell.angle_gamma   90.00
#
_symmetry.space_group_name_H-M   'P 1'
#
loop_
_entity.id
_entity.type
_entity.pdbx_description
1 polymer ?
#
loop_
_entity_poly.entity_id
_entity_poly.type
_entity_poly.pdbx_seq_one_letter_code
_entity_poly.pdbx_strand_id
1 'polypeptide(L)'
;MAAPVQAMDQAGYDSAQATLASALYDLEGNLIEKEAIEMNSKALEPQMGSILARYADYNGRIEQHNSYCQGTFEEPEYSRRMAECDAMESQINELFRQLDLERDAVNEQMRQLQDRDTRRQEAAQPIFARLEAGMVALVTVCFEMTLEQQHALCHYPSAPGPRTQPMVADMNATIVSVLDQTVH
;
A
#
# COMPACT_ATOMS: atom_id res chain seq x y z
N MET A 1 -44.89 38.51 -15.18
CA MET A 1 -43.46 38.88 -15.07
C MET A 1 -42.71 37.59 -14.83
N ALA A 2 -41.90 37.14 -15.81
CA ALA A 2 -41.07 35.96 -15.63
C ALA A 2 -39.98 36.32 -14.62
N ALA A 3 -39.80 35.48 -13.58
CA ALA A 3 -38.67 35.61 -12.68
C ALA A 3 -37.37 35.53 -13.50
N PRO A 4 -36.34 36.34 -13.19
CA PRO A 4 -35.05 36.19 -13.84
C PRO A 4 -34.55 34.76 -13.58
N VAL A 5 -34.25 34.04 -14.65
CA VAL A 5 -33.50 32.78 -14.59
C VAL A 5 -32.21 33.10 -13.84
N GLN A 6 -32.03 32.53 -12.65
CA GLN A 6 -30.78 32.71 -11.92
C GLN A 6 -29.65 32.22 -12.82
N ALA A 7 -28.72 33.12 -13.14
CA ALA A 7 -27.52 32.75 -13.85
C ALA A 7 -26.74 31.80 -12.95
N MET A 8 -26.53 30.57 -13.42
CA MET A 8 -25.73 29.55 -12.75
C MET A 8 -24.37 30.14 -12.34
N ASP A 9 -23.89 29.81 -11.13
CA ASP A 9 -22.52 30.11 -10.71
C ASP A 9 -21.53 29.20 -11.45
N GLN A 10 -21.28 29.54 -12.72
CA GLN A 10 -20.35 28.82 -13.59
C GLN A 10 -18.94 28.78 -12.98
N ALA A 11 -18.50 29.86 -12.33
CA ALA A 11 -17.19 29.93 -11.72
C ALA A 11 -17.07 28.97 -10.53
N GLY A 12 -18.12 28.90 -9.69
CA GLY A 12 -18.22 27.93 -8.60
C GLY A 12 -18.24 26.48 -9.11
N TYR A 13 -19.02 26.20 -10.15
CA TYR A 13 -19.09 24.88 -10.79
C TYR A 13 -17.72 24.45 -11.34
N ASP A 14 -17.09 25.29 -12.17
CA ASP A 14 -15.80 24.99 -12.79
C ASP A 14 -14.72 24.80 -11.73
N SER A 15 -14.74 25.59 -10.66
CA SER A 15 -13.82 25.43 -9.53
C SER A 15 -14.04 24.11 -8.80
N ALA A 16 -15.29 23.73 -8.52
CA ALA A 16 -15.60 22.46 -7.84
C ALA A 16 -15.15 21.26 -8.69
N GLN A 17 -15.44 21.29 -9.99
CA GLN A 17 -14.99 20.28 -10.96
C GLN A 17 -13.46 20.17 -11.00
N ALA A 18 -12.75 21.30 -11.06
CA ALA A 18 -11.29 21.31 -11.07
C ALA A 18 -10.69 20.76 -9.76
N THR A 19 -11.24 21.14 -8.60
CA THR A 19 -10.80 20.61 -7.30
C THR A 19 -11.00 19.10 -7.22
N LEU A 20 -12.18 18.61 -7.62
CA LEU A 20 -12.49 17.18 -7.65
C LEU A 20 -11.56 16.42 -8.61
N ALA A 21 -11.37 16.92 -9.83
CA ALA A 21 -10.51 16.27 -10.83
C ALA A 21 -9.06 16.17 -10.36
N SER A 22 -8.50 17.25 -9.79
CA SER A 22 -7.15 17.23 -9.23
C SER A 22 -7.03 16.27 -8.05
N ALA A 23 -8.02 16.23 -7.15
CA ALA A 23 -7.97 15.35 -5.98
C ALA A 23 -8.12 13.87 -6.38
N LEU A 24 -8.96 13.56 -7.38
CA LEU A 24 -9.04 12.22 -7.95
C LEU A 24 -7.73 11.79 -8.61
N TYR A 25 -7.04 12.69 -9.31
CA TYR A 25 -5.75 12.40 -9.93
C TYR A 25 -4.69 12.03 -8.88
N ASP A 26 -4.61 12.83 -7.82
CA ASP A 26 -3.70 12.57 -6.71
C ASP A 26 -4.06 11.26 -5.98
N LEU A 27 -5.36 10.96 -5.84
CA LEU A 27 -5.82 9.70 -5.26
C LEU A 27 -5.43 8.49 -6.11
N GLU A 28 -5.58 8.55 -7.44
CA GLU A 28 -5.14 7.48 -8.34
C GLU A 28 -3.64 7.21 -8.18
N GLY A 29 -2.82 8.26 -8.11
CA GLY A 29 -1.39 8.12 -7.81
C GLY A 29 -1.11 7.47 -6.45
N ASN A 30 -1.88 7.86 -5.42
CA ASN A 30 -1.78 7.27 -4.09
C ASN A 30 -2.13 5.76 -4.09
N LEU A 31 -3.18 5.37 -4.83
CA LEU A 31 -3.61 3.98 -4.94
C LEU A 31 -2.63 3.14 -5.78
N ILE A 32 -2.02 3.71 -6.82
CA ILE A 32 -0.92 3.07 -7.57
C ILE A 32 0.26 2.75 -6.63
N GLU A 33 0.66 3.73 -5.80
CA GLU A 33 1.75 3.52 -4.85
C GLU A 33 1.40 2.45 -3.81
N LYS A 34 0.14 2.41 -3.35
CA LYS A 34 -0.34 1.35 -2.46
C LYS A 34 -0.16 -0.04 -3.07
N GLU A 35 -0.60 -0.24 -4.30
CA GLU A 35 -0.44 -1.53 -5.00
C GLU A 35 1.02 -1.90 -5.22
N ALA A 36 1.87 -0.92 -5.54
CA ALA A 36 3.31 -1.15 -5.69
C ALA A 36 3.95 -1.61 -4.37
N ILE A 37 3.56 -1.01 -3.24
CA ILE A 37 4.02 -1.42 -1.91
C ILE A 37 3.54 -2.84 -1.59
N GLU A 38 2.27 -3.15 -1.84
CA GLU A 38 1.69 -4.49 -1.59
C GLU A 38 2.40 -5.56 -2.42
N MET A 39 2.67 -5.29 -3.70
CA MET A 39 3.41 -6.19 -4.58
C MET A 39 4.84 -6.42 -4.09
N ASN A 40 5.53 -5.35 -3.70
CA ASN A 40 6.89 -5.45 -3.17
C ASN A 40 6.93 -6.23 -1.86
N SER A 41 5.98 -5.99 -0.95
CA SER A 41 5.85 -6.75 0.30
C SER A 41 5.67 -8.24 0.03
N LYS A 42 4.77 -8.60 -0.91
CA LYS A 42 4.54 -9.98 -1.33
C LYS A 42 5.79 -10.64 -1.92
N ALA A 43 6.62 -9.88 -2.63
CA ALA A 43 7.87 -10.38 -3.19
C ALA A 43 8.93 -10.72 -2.12
N LEU A 44 8.78 -10.20 -0.89
CA LEU A 44 9.66 -10.50 0.25
C LEU A 44 9.25 -11.76 1.02
N GLU A 45 7.98 -12.18 0.94
CA GLU A 45 7.49 -13.38 1.64
C GLU A 45 8.30 -14.66 1.32
N PRO A 46 8.64 -14.95 0.04
CA PRO A 46 9.47 -16.12 -0.27
C PRO A 46 10.90 -16.01 0.28
N GLN A 47 11.45 -14.80 0.36
CA GLN A 47 12.80 -14.56 0.91
C GLN A 47 12.79 -14.86 2.41
N MET A 48 11.79 -14.36 3.14
CA MET A 48 11.60 -14.71 4.56
C MET A 48 11.41 -16.21 4.76
N GLY A 49 10.60 -16.86 3.92
CA GLY A 49 10.40 -18.31 3.98
C GLY A 49 11.70 -19.10 3.77
N SER A 50 12.52 -18.68 2.81
CA SER A 50 13.85 -19.26 2.55
C SER A 50 14.79 -19.10 3.75
N ILE A 51 14.85 -17.90 4.34
CA ILE A 51 15.67 -17.61 5.52
C ILE A 51 15.25 -18.51 6.70
N LEU A 52 13.95 -18.63 6.96
CA LEU A 52 13.42 -19.51 8.02
C LEU A 52 13.78 -20.98 7.81
N ALA A 53 13.67 -21.48 6.58
CA ALA A 53 14.06 -22.84 6.25
C ALA A 53 15.56 -23.08 6.46
N ARG A 54 16.40 -22.10 6.12
CA ARG A 54 17.84 -22.18 6.34
C ARG A 54 18.25 -22.02 7.81
N TYR A 55 17.49 -21.28 8.62
CA TYR A 55 17.67 -21.30 10.08
C TYR A 55 17.34 -22.67 10.67
N ALA A 56 16.36 -23.39 10.13
CA ALA A 56 16.11 -24.77 10.53
C ALA A 56 17.28 -25.70 10.16
N ASP A 57 17.87 -25.53 8.96
CA ASP A 57 19.10 -26.24 8.57
C ASP A 57 20.28 -25.92 9.50
N TYR A 58 20.48 -24.63 9.82
CA TYR A 58 21.49 -24.19 10.78
C TYR A 58 21.33 -24.87 12.15
N ASN A 59 20.11 -24.90 12.69
CA ASN A 59 19.84 -25.57 13.97
C ASN A 59 20.12 -27.08 13.89
N GLY A 60 19.75 -27.75 12.78
CA GLY A 60 20.08 -29.15 12.56
C GLY A 60 21.59 -29.42 12.52
N ARG A 61 22.37 -28.54 11.90
CA ARG A 61 23.84 -28.63 11.89
C ARG A 61 24.45 -28.44 13.27
N ILE A 62 23.91 -27.52 14.08
CA ILE A 62 24.32 -27.33 15.48
C ILE A 62 24.06 -28.61 16.30
N GLU A 63 22.89 -29.22 16.16
CA GLU A 63 22.57 -30.48 16.83
C GLU A 63 23.50 -31.61 16.39
N GLN A 64 23.77 -31.73 15.09
CA GLN A 64 24.70 -32.71 14.55
C GLN A 64 26.11 -32.49 15.09
N HIS A 65 26.62 -31.25 15.06
CA HIS A 65 27.91 -30.88 15.60
C HIS A 65 28.01 -31.26 17.09
N ASN A 66 27.02 -30.84 17.90
CA ASN A 66 26.98 -31.15 19.33
C ASN A 66 26.96 -32.65 19.58
N SER A 67 26.22 -33.44 18.79
CA SER A 67 26.18 -34.89 18.95
C SER A 67 27.48 -35.59 18.56
N TYR A 68 28.18 -35.09 17.53
CA TYR A 68 29.38 -35.74 16.97
C TYR A 68 30.66 -35.37 17.72
N CYS A 69 30.73 -34.12 18.20
CA CYS A 69 31.91 -33.51 18.79
C CYS A 69 31.99 -33.62 20.32
N GLN A 70 31.00 -34.27 20.94
CA GLN A 70 30.99 -34.55 22.37
C GLN A 70 31.50 -35.98 22.66
N GLY A 71 32.18 -36.13 23.79
CA GLY A 71 32.69 -37.41 24.30
C GLY A 71 34.21 -37.46 24.42
N THR A 72 34.70 -38.51 25.05
CA THR A 72 36.12 -38.83 25.15
C THR A 72 36.44 -40.00 24.24
N PHE A 73 37.40 -39.82 23.34
CA PHE A 73 37.83 -40.82 22.37
C PHE A 73 39.31 -41.12 22.56
N GLU A 74 39.72 -42.35 22.26
CA GLU A 74 41.13 -42.72 22.23
C GLU A 74 41.77 -42.35 20.87
N GLU A 75 43.10 -42.23 20.84
CA GLU A 75 43.82 -42.02 19.59
C GLU A 75 43.79 -43.28 18.72
N PRO A 76 43.70 -43.15 17.38
CA PRO A 76 43.76 -41.93 16.56
C PRO A 76 42.40 -41.26 16.30
N GLU A 77 41.30 -41.77 16.88
CA GLU A 77 39.94 -41.30 16.60
C GLU A 77 39.71 -39.88 17.13
N TYR A 78 40.30 -39.55 18.27
CA TYR A 78 40.29 -38.20 18.85
C TYR A 78 40.79 -37.14 17.86
N SER A 79 41.99 -37.32 17.32
CA SER A 79 42.58 -36.37 16.36
C SER A 79 41.75 -36.21 15.09
N ARG A 80 41.17 -37.31 14.57
CA ARG A 80 40.30 -37.27 13.39
C ARG A 80 39.01 -36.50 13.66
N ARG A 81 38.34 -36.80 14.77
CA ARG A 81 37.08 -36.14 15.15
C ARG A 81 37.28 -34.65 15.41
N MET A 82 38.38 -34.26 16.06
CA MET A 82 38.69 -32.85 16.29
C MET A 82 38.76 -32.05 14.99
N ALA A 83 39.49 -32.56 13.98
CA ALA A 83 39.58 -31.89 12.69
C ALA A 83 38.23 -31.81 11.95
N GLU A 84 37.40 -32.85 12.06
CA GLU A 84 36.04 -32.85 11.48
C GLU A 84 35.12 -31.85 12.21
N CYS A 85 35.25 -31.73 13.54
CA CYS A 85 34.50 -30.78 14.36
C CYS A 85 34.85 -29.32 14.03
N ASP A 86 36.14 -29.00 13.91
CA ASP A 86 36.60 -27.66 13.49
C ASP A 86 36.03 -27.27 12.11
N ALA A 87 35.99 -28.23 11.18
CA ALA A 87 35.41 -28.03 9.86
C ALA A 87 33.89 -27.79 9.91
N MET A 88 33.16 -28.56 10.73
CA MET A 88 31.72 -28.38 10.94
C MET A 88 31.41 -27.03 11.60
N GLU A 89 32.17 -26.64 12.63
CA GLU A 89 32.00 -25.35 13.31
C GLU A 89 32.21 -24.18 12.34
N SER A 90 33.24 -24.23 11.50
CA SER A 90 33.50 -23.23 10.47
C SER A 90 32.31 -23.08 9.49
N GLN A 91 31.73 -24.20 9.03
CA GLN A 91 30.56 -24.18 8.15
C GLN A 91 29.31 -23.61 8.83
N ILE A 92 29.10 -23.93 10.11
CA ILE A 92 28.00 -23.43 10.92
C ILE A 92 28.12 -21.91 11.10
N ASN A 93 29.32 -21.42 11.43
CA ASN A 93 29.58 -20.00 11.62
C ASN A 93 29.41 -19.20 10.32
N GLU A 94 29.86 -19.74 9.19
CA GLU A 94 29.65 -19.10 7.89
C GLU A 94 28.17 -19.08 7.49
N LEU A 95 27.43 -20.17 7.71
CA LEU A 95 25.99 -20.23 7.46
C LEU A 95 25.25 -19.20 8.33
N PHE A 96 25.59 -19.09 9.62
CA PHE A 96 25.01 -18.10 10.51
C PHE A 96 25.23 -16.68 10.02
N ARG A 97 26.48 -16.34 9.66
CA ARG A 97 26.85 -15.01 9.15
C ARG A 97 26.06 -14.64 7.89
N GLN A 98 25.90 -15.60 6.97
CA GLN A 98 25.10 -15.38 5.76
C GLN A 98 23.63 -15.14 6.09
N LEU A 99 23.06 -15.94 7.00
CA LEU A 99 21.66 -15.80 7.40
C LEU A 99 21.38 -14.48 8.11
N ASP A 100 22.30 -14.01 8.94
CA ASP A 100 22.17 -12.74 9.64
C ASP A 100 22.16 -11.56 8.65
N LEU A 101 23.07 -11.57 7.68
CA LEU A 101 23.12 -10.56 6.62
C LEU A 101 21.87 -10.56 5.73
N GLU A 102 21.39 -11.73 5.34
CA GLU A 102 20.16 -11.85 4.53
C GLU A 102 18.94 -11.39 5.31
N ARG A 103 18.84 -11.75 6.59
CA ARG A 103 17.78 -11.31 7.48
C ARG A 103 17.78 -9.80 7.64
N ASP A 104 18.94 -9.19 7.87
CA ASP A 104 19.06 -7.73 8.00
C ASP A 104 18.68 -7.02 6.70
N ALA A 105 19.10 -7.55 5.55
CA ALA A 105 18.72 -6.98 4.25
C ALA A 105 17.20 -7.03 4.02
N VAL A 106 16.53 -8.15 4.34
CA VAL A 106 15.08 -8.27 4.22
C VAL A 106 14.35 -7.37 5.22
N ASN A 107 14.82 -7.30 6.47
CA ASN A 107 14.24 -6.43 7.49
C ASN A 107 14.32 -4.95 7.08
N GLU A 108 15.45 -4.52 6.50
CA GLU A 108 15.61 -3.16 6.02
C GLU A 108 14.67 -2.86 4.85
N GLN A 109 14.48 -3.79 3.92
CA GLN A 109 13.50 -3.63 2.84
C GLN A 109 12.06 -3.54 3.37
N MET A 110 11.71 -4.36 4.36
CA MET A 110 10.41 -4.29 5.03
C MET A 110 10.20 -2.94 5.72
N ARG A 111 11.21 -2.42 6.42
CA ARG A 111 11.18 -1.11 7.06
C ARG A 111 10.98 0.01 6.04
N GLN A 112 11.71 -0.03 4.91
CA GLN A 112 11.56 0.95 3.84
C GLN A 112 10.15 0.92 3.22
N LEU A 113 9.54 -0.26 3.08
CA LEU A 113 8.16 -0.39 2.60
C LEU A 113 7.16 0.18 3.62
N GLN A 114 7.36 -0.06 4.91
CA GLN A 114 6.53 0.53 5.97
C GLN A 114 6.64 2.07 6.00
N ASP A 115 7.84 2.62 5.86
CA ASP A 115 8.07 4.07 5.78
C ASP A 115 7.44 4.68 4.52
N ARG A 116 7.42 3.94 3.40
CA ARG A 116 6.71 4.35 2.18
C ARG A 116 5.20 4.34 2.38
N ASP A 117 4.63 3.29 2.97
CA ASP A 117 3.19 3.23 3.21
C ASP A 117 2.73 4.30 4.21
N THR A 118 3.52 4.57 5.24
CA THR A 118 3.23 5.65 6.21
C THR A 118 3.13 7.00 5.50
N ARG A 119 4.15 7.36 4.69
CA ARG A 119 4.13 8.60 3.90
C ARG A 119 2.97 8.66 2.91
N ARG A 120 2.62 7.52 2.29
CA ARG A 120 1.45 7.42 1.40
C ARG A 120 0.15 7.68 2.17
N GLN A 121 -0.02 7.09 3.35
CA GLN A 121 -1.19 7.31 4.21
C GLN A 121 -1.32 8.77 4.66
N GLU A 122 -0.20 9.39 5.07
CA GLU A 122 -0.15 10.81 5.41
C GLU A 122 -0.54 11.69 4.23
N ALA A 123 -0.04 11.39 3.03
CA ALA A 123 -0.40 12.10 1.80
C ALA A 123 -1.88 11.91 1.40
N ALA A 124 -2.53 10.83 1.82
CA ALA A 124 -3.93 10.57 1.50
C ALA A 124 -4.90 11.51 2.24
N GLN A 125 -4.59 11.93 3.46
CA GLN A 125 -5.46 12.80 4.26
C GLN A 125 -5.85 14.12 3.56
N PRO A 126 -4.89 14.94 3.07
CA PRO A 126 -5.24 16.18 2.36
C PRO A 126 -5.90 15.93 1.00
N ILE A 127 -5.74 14.74 0.40
CA ILE A 127 -6.45 14.36 -0.83
C ILE A 127 -7.93 14.15 -0.52
N PHE A 128 -8.26 13.38 0.52
CA PHE A 128 -9.65 13.16 0.94
C PHE A 128 -10.34 14.45 1.38
N ALA A 129 -9.64 15.33 2.11
CA ALA A 129 -10.19 16.63 2.48
C ALA A 129 -10.55 17.49 1.24
N ARG A 130 -9.72 17.46 0.19
CA ARG A 130 -10.03 18.15 -1.09
C ARG A 130 -11.18 17.50 -1.84
N LEU A 131 -11.26 16.16 -1.84
CA LEU A 131 -12.40 15.45 -2.41
C LEU A 131 -13.70 15.87 -1.71
N GLU A 132 -13.72 15.83 -0.38
CA GLU A 132 -14.89 16.21 0.41
C GLU A 132 -15.32 17.66 0.18
N ALA A 133 -14.37 18.60 0.23
CA ALA A 133 -14.64 20.00 -0.05
C ALA A 133 -15.19 20.22 -1.47
N GLY A 134 -14.62 19.52 -2.46
CA GLY A 134 -15.08 19.57 -3.85
C GLY A 134 -16.49 18.97 -4.02
N MET A 135 -16.79 17.88 -3.32
CA MET A 135 -18.13 17.24 -3.33
C MET A 135 -19.19 18.20 -2.78
N VAL A 136 -18.93 18.80 -1.62
CA VAL A 136 -19.84 19.76 -0.99
C VAL A 136 -20.05 20.98 -1.89
N ALA A 137 -18.97 21.52 -2.46
CA ALA A 137 -19.05 22.67 -3.37
C ALA A 137 -19.88 22.34 -4.63
N LEU A 138 -19.65 21.18 -5.25
CA LEU A 138 -20.41 20.77 -6.43
C LEU A 138 -21.90 20.63 -6.11
N VAL A 139 -22.24 19.94 -5.02
CA VAL A 139 -23.63 19.75 -4.56
C VAL A 139 -24.30 21.11 -4.29
N THR A 140 -23.59 22.04 -3.64
CA THR A 140 -24.12 23.37 -3.33
C THR A 140 -24.47 24.13 -4.60
N VAL A 141 -23.56 24.18 -5.58
CA VAL A 141 -23.82 24.86 -6.86
C VAL A 141 -24.94 24.17 -7.64
N CYS A 142 -25.01 22.85 -7.57
CA CYS A 142 -26.06 22.05 -8.19
C CYS A 142 -27.48 22.36 -7.67
N PHE A 143 -27.65 22.65 -6.38
CA PHE A 143 -28.95 23.03 -5.84
C PHE A 143 -29.46 24.39 -6.34
N GLU A 144 -28.56 25.25 -6.80
CA GLU A 144 -28.91 26.57 -7.35
C GLU A 144 -29.26 26.50 -8.85
N MET A 145 -29.04 25.35 -9.49
CA MET A 145 -29.31 25.11 -10.91
C MET A 145 -30.77 24.75 -11.18
N THR A 146 -31.23 24.99 -12.42
CA THR A 146 -32.51 24.45 -12.90
C THR A 146 -32.45 22.92 -13.04
N LEU A 147 -33.59 22.24 -13.05
CA LEU A 147 -33.64 20.78 -13.23
C LEU A 147 -32.91 20.31 -14.50
N GLU A 148 -33.05 21.06 -15.61
CA GLU A 148 -32.36 20.76 -16.87
C GLU A 148 -30.84 20.88 -16.73
N GLN A 149 -30.36 21.92 -16.03
CA GLN A 149 -28.94 22.12 -15.74
C GLN A 149 -28.40 21.05 -14.78
N GLN A 150 -29.17 20.66 -13.76
CA GLN A 150 -28.81 19.59 -12.84
C GLN A 150 -28.58 18.27 -13.59
N HIS A 151 -29.52 17.87 -14.45
CA HIS A 151 -29.37 16.66 -15.25
C HIS A 151 -28.18 16.72 -16.21
N ALA A 152 -27.84 17.90 -16.73
CA ALA A 152 -26.75 18.06 -17.68
C ALA A 152 -25.35 18.16 -17.04
N LEU A 153 -25.25 18.73 -15.83
CA LEU A 153 -23.96 19.19 -15.27
C LEU A 153 -23.64 18.59 -13.89
N CYS A 154 -24.62 18.10 -13.13
CA CYS A 154 -24.39 17.63 -11.76
C CYS A 154 -23.90 16.19 -11.69
N HIS A 155 -22.72 15.98 -12.27
CA HIS A 155 -21.96 14.75 -12.20
C HIS A 155 -20.53 15.05 -11.74
N TYR A 156 -19.91 14.08 -11.08
CA TYR A 156 -18.50 14.13 -10.76
C TYR A 156 -17.64 14.06 -12.03
N PRO A 157 -16.40 14.59 -11.99
CA PRO A 157 -15.48 14.45 -13.10
C PRO A 157 -15.12 12.97 -13.32
N SER A 158 -14.73 12.66 -14.56
CA SER A 158 -14.31 11.31 -14.93
C SER A 158 -13.16 10.81 -14.06
N ALA A 159 -13.20 9.51 -13.74
CA ALA A 159 -12.09 8.87 -13.05
C ALA A 159 -10.80 8.97 -13.89
N PRO A 160 -9.69 9.42 -13.31
CA PRO A 160 -8.40 9.49 -14.01
C PRO A 160 -7.79 8.11 -14.28
N GLY A 161 -8.25 7.07 -13.59
CA GLY A 161 -7.74 5.72 -13.79
C GLY A 161 -8.66 4.62 -13.23
N PRO A 162 -8.27 3.36 -13.40
CA PRO A 162 -9.11 2.22 -13.04
C PRO A 162 -9.34 2.08 -11.53
N ARG A 163 -8.44 2.61 -10.68
CA ARG A 163 -8.54 2.45 -9.22
C ARG A 163 -9.54 3.42 -8.61
N THR A 164 -9.68 4.59 -9.24
CA THR A 164 -10.66 5.62 -8.88
C THR A 164 -12.02 5.42 -9.58
N GLN A 165 -12.09 4.58 -10.60
CA GLN A 165 -13.32 4.33 -11.37
C GLN A 165 -14.51 3.85 -10.52
N PRO A 166 -14.38 2.87 -9.61
CA PRO A 166 -15.50 2.43 -8.78
C PRO A 166 -15.99 3.55 -7.86
N MET A 167 -15.07 4.30 -7.26
CA MET A 167 -15.40 5.39 -6.36
C MET A 167 -16.17 6.50 -7.07
N VAL A 168 -15.74 6.90 -8.28
CA VAL A 168 -16.45 7.92 -9.07
C VAL A 168 -17.83 7.42 -9.50
N ALA A 169 -17.98 6.13 -9.82
CA ALA A 169 -19.28 5.55 -10.14
C ALA A 169 -20.25 5.63 -8.93
N ASP A 170 -19.78 5.28 -7.74
CA ASP A 170 -20.57 5.36 -6.51
C ASP A 170 -20.91 6.80 -6.12
N MET A 171 -19.97 7.72 -6.29
CA MET A 171 -20.18 9.16 -6.08
C MET A 171 -21.27 9.67 -7.04
N ASN A 172 -21.19 9.33 -8.33
CA ASN A 172 -22.20 9.71 -9.32
C ASN A 172 -23.59 9.15 -9.01
N ALA A 173 -23.68 7.90 -8.54
CA ALA A 173 -24.96 7.34 -8.09
C ALA A 173 -25.52 8.11 -6.88
N THR A 174 -24.65 8.57 -5.98
CA THR A 174 -25.04 9.30 -4.76
C THR A 174 -25.55 10.70 -5.07
N ILE A 175 -24.87 11.48 -5.92
CA ILE A 175 -25.29 12.86 -6.22
C ILE A 175 -26.66 12.89 -6.93
N VAL A 176 -26.92 11.93 -7.83
CA VAL A 176 -28.24 11.77 -8.46
C VAL A 176 -29.31 11.52 -7.41
N SER A 177 -29.07 10.58 -6.47
CA SER A 177 -30.02 10.31 -5.39
C SER A 177 -30.25 11.50 -4.47
N VAL A 178 -29.23 12.31 -4.19
CA VAL A 178 -29.34 13.49 -3.31
C VAL A 178 -30.16 14.59 -3.99
N LEU A 179 -29.93 14.83 -5.28
CA LEU A 179 -30.67 15.84 -6.04
C LEU A 179 -32.14 15.42 -6.22
N ASP A 180 -32.42 14.15 -6.54
CA ASP A 180 -33.79 13.64 -6.71
C ASP A 180 -34.64 13.76 -5.43
N GLN A 181 -34.04 13.64 -4.24
CA GLN A 181 -34.75 13.74 -2.96
C GLN A 181 -35.20 15.16 -2.58
N THR A 182 -34.66 16.19 -3.23
CA THR A 182 -34.96 17.60 -2.94
C THR A 182 -35.97 18.24 -3.89
N VAL A 183 -36.44 17.49 -4.91
CA VAL A 183 -37.43 17.94 -5.90
C VAL A 183 -38.88 17.61 -5.46
N HIS A 184 -39.10 17.28 -4.18
CA HIS A 184 -40.40 17.03 -3.55
C HIS A 184 -40.63 17.94 -2.35
#